data_AF-A0AA86SNH1-F1
#
_entry.id   AF-A0AA86SNH1-F1
#
_cell.length_a   1.000
_cell.length_b   1.000
_cell.length_c   1.000
_cell.angle_alpha   90.00
_cell.angle_beta   90.00
_cell.angle_gamma   90.00
#
_symmetry.space_group_name_H-M   'P 1'
#
loop_
_entity.id
_entity.type
_entity.pdbx_description
1 polymer ?
#
loop_
_entity_poly.entity_id
_entity_poly.type
_entity_poly.pdbx_seq_one_letter_code
_entity_poly.pdbx_strand_id
1 'polypeptide(L)'
;MVPDASQLLRCFNLAVVLVASVLFHRMQCQQLSDYDNPVVRERVTQLVYAEISNVTSLLNHEIETSASFCVKDPNADWNKAFNFSSDLDFVFSCFRKTEGDMSQRLCTAAEIKFYLNSLLESRTSSANYLKPNKNCNLNSWVSGCEPGWACSVPTDQQPDLRNSKEIPDRTTNCQACCEGFFCPHGITCMIRSYCPLATLNSTTGVCEPYLYQLPPLQPNHTCGGANIWADISSSSEMFCSAGSYCSTITKKVPCSSGHYCRTGSTSEQRKIS
;
A
#
# COMPACT_ATOMS: atom_id res chain seq x y z
N MET A 1 17.53 -64.06 22.81
CA MET A 1 18.31 -63.03 22.09
C MET A 1 17.68 -61.69 22.41
N VAL A 2 18.29 -60.94 23.33
CA VAL A 2 17.81 -59.62 23.77
C VAL A 2 18.29 -58.61 22.71
N PRO A 3 17.40 -57.78 22.14
CA PRO A 3 17.84 -56.76 21.18
C PRO A 3 18.80 -55.79 21.87
N ASP A 4 19.95 -55.59 21.24
CA ASP A 4 21.03 -54.72 21.70
C ASP A 4 20.49 -53.29 21.92
N ALA A 5 20.68 -52.75 23.13
CA ALA A 5 20.21 -51.43 23.55
C ALA A 5 20.71 -50.31 22.61
N SER A 6 21.84 -50.54 21.93
CA SER A 6 22.39 -49.67 20.89
C SER A 6 21.47 -49.53 19.66
N GLN A 7 20.79 -50.61 19.26
CA GLN A 7 19.86 -50.57 18.11
C GLN A 7 18.55 -49.86 18.46
N LEU A 8 18.03 -50.07 19.67
CA LEU A 8 16.82 -49.37 20.14
C LEU A 8 17.05 -47.85 20.23
N LEU A 9 18.23 -47.42 20.69
CA LEU A 9 18.59 -46.00 20.76
C LEU A 9 18.75 -45.38 19.37
N ARG A 10 19.31 -46.11 18.39
CA ARG A 10 19.43 -45.64 17.00
C ARG A 10 18.06 -45.50 16.32
N CYS A 11 17.16 -46.46 16.52
CA CYS A 11 15.79 -46.39 15.99
C CYS A 11 14.99 -45.24 16.63
N PHE A 12 15.16 -45.00 17.93
CA PHE A 12 14.53 -43.86 18.60
C PHE A 12 15.04 -42.53 18.05
N ASN A 13 16.36 -42.37 17.88
CA ASN A 13 16.92 -41.15 17.28
C ASN A 13 16.48 -40.95 15.82
N LEU A 14 16.41 -42.01 15.00
CA LEU A 14 15.88 -41.95 13.64
C LEU A 14 14.39 -41.55 13.62
N ALA A 15 13.58 -42.08 14.53
CA ALA A 15 12.17 -41.73 14.66
C ALA A 15 12.01 -40.25 15.11
N VAL A 16 12.82 -39.77 16.04
CA VAL A 16 12.81 -38.37 16.48
C VAL A 16 13.24 -37.43 15.35
N VAL A 17 14.27 -37.79 14.57
CA VAL A 17 14.72 -37.00 13.40
C VAL A 17 13.65 -36.99 12.31
N LEU A 18 13.00 -38.13 12.04
CA LEU A 18 11.91 -38.20 11.06
C LEU A 18 10.70 -37.37 11.51
N VAL A 19 10.28 -37.49 12.77
CA VAL A 19 9.18 -36.69 13.33
C VAL A 19 9.53 -35.21 13.35
N ALA A 20 10.76 -34.84 13.73
CA ALA A 20 11.23 -33.47 13.64
C ALA A 20 11.25 -32.97 12.19
N SER A 21 11.72 -33.78 11.23
CA SER A 21 11.72 -33.39 9.81
C SER A 21 10.31 -33.17 9.26
N VAL A 22 9.33 -34.00 9.68
CA VAL A 22 7.91 -33.86 9.31
C VAL A 22 7.26 -32.65 10.00
N LEU A 23 7.62 -32.37 11.25
CA LEU A 23 7.15 -31.19 12.00
C LEU A 23 7.78 -29.89 11.46
N PHE A 24 9.05 -29.91 11.06
CA PHE A 24 9.73 -28.78 10.41
C PHE A 24 9.22 -28.56 8.98
N HIS A 25 8.88 -29.62 8.22
CA HIS A 25 8.21 -29.49 6.91
C HIS A 25 6.78 -28.94 7.02
N ARG A 26 6.14 -29.00 8.20
CA ARG A 26 4.82 -28.40 8.45
C ARG A 26 4.89 -26.91 8.78
N MET A 27 6.08 -26.35 9.02
CA MET A 27 6.26 -24.92 9.35
C MET A 27 6.76 -24.06 8.18
N GLN A 28 7.04 -24.63 7.01
CA GLN A 28 7.41 -23.88 5.82
C GLN A 28 6.34 -24.03 4.73
N CYS A 29 5.81 -22.88 4.28
CA CYS A 29 4.89 -22.67 3.17
C CYS A 29 3.43 -23.08 3.40
N GLN A 30 2.60 -22.15 3.90
CA GLN A 30 1.23 -22.05 3.38
C GLN A 30 1.35 -21.81 1.88
N GLN A 31 1.05 -22.82 1.07
CA GLN A 31 1.03 -22.66 -0.37
C GLN A 31 -0.05 -21.65 -0.73
N LEU A 32 0.26 -20.77 -1.68
CA LEU A 32 -0.65 -19.75 -2.22
C LEU A 32 -2.04 -20.30 -2.63
N SER A 33 -2.16 -21.60 -2.86
CA SER A 33 -3.40 -22.33 -3.17
C SER A 33 -4.39 -22.44 -2.00
N ASP A 34 -3.95 -22.25 -0.75
CA ASP A 34 -4.82 -22.31 0.44
C ASP A 34 -5.61 -21.00 0.65
N TYR A 35 -5.15 -19.89 0.07
CA TYR A 35 -5.83 -18.59 0.14
C TYR A 35 -7.08 -18.49 -0.74
N ASP A 36 -7.33 -19.45 -1.63
CA ASP A 36 -8.55 -19.51 -2.43
C ASP A 36 -9.74 -20.08 -1.64
N ASN A 37 -9.49 -20.67 -0.47
CA ASN A 37 -10.55 -21.00 0.47
C ASN A 37 -11.25 -19.72 0.95
N PRO A 38 -12.59 -19.59 0.78
CA PRO A 38 -13.32 -18.38 1.15
C PRO A 38 -13.12 -17.93 2.61
N VAL A 39 -13.02 -18.88 3.55
CA VAL A 39 -12.84 -18.59 4.98
C VAL A 39 -11.42 -18.07 5.26
N VAL A 40 -10.41 -18.66 4.62
CA VAL A 40 -9.01 -18.23 4.74
C VAL A 40 -8.84 -16.84 4.12
N ARG A 41 -9.40 -16.64 2.92
CA ARG A 41 -9.46 -15.33 2.24
C ARG A 41 -10.03 -14.27 3.16
N GLU A 42 -11.21 -14.48 3.70
CA GLU A 42 -11.87 -13.51 4.58
C GLU A 42 -11.00 -13.19 5.80
N ARG A 43 -10.45 -14.22 6.46
CA ARG A 43 -9.62 -14.02 7.65
C ARG A 43 -8.34 -13.23 7.36
N VAL A 44 -7.61 -13.59 6.31
CA VAL A 44 -6.39 -12.89 5.90
C VAL A 44 -6.69 -11.44 5.53
N THR A 45 -7.75 -11.23 4.75
CA THR A 45 -8.18 -9.89 4.32
C THR A 45 -8.50 -9.00 5.52
N GLN A 46 -9.20 -9.53 6.53
CA GLN A 46 -9.51 -8.79 7.75
C GLN A 46 -8.28 -8.44 8.57
N LEU A 47 -7.31 -9.37 8.68
CA LEU A 47 -6.05 -9.11 9.40
C LEU A 47 -5.22 -8.02 8.72
N VAL A 48 -5.06 -8.11 7.39
CA VAL A 48 -4.35 -7.09 6.61
C VAL A 48 -5.09 -5.76 6.68
N TYR A 49 -6.43 -5.75 6.55
CA TYR A 49 -7.21 -4.53 6.69
C TYR A 49 -7.06 -3.89 8.07
N ALA A 50 -7.00 -4.66 9.16
CA ALA A 50 -6.76 -4.12 10.50
C ALA A 50 -5.40 -3.41 10.58
N GLU A 51 -4.37 -3.98 9.98
CA GLU A 51 -3.03 -3.37 9.91
C GLU A 51 -3.04 -2.06 9.11
N ILE A 52 -3.66 -2.04 7.92
CA ILE A 52 -3.75 -0.82 7.11
C ILE A 52 -4.69 0.20 7.78
N SER A 53 -5.76 -0.21 8.46
CA SER A 53 -6.65 0.70 9.18
C SER A 53 -5.88 1.44 10.28
N ASN A 54 -5.07 0.68 11.02
CA ASN A 54 -4.15 1.22 12.00
C ASN A 54 -3.12 2.15 11.32
N VAL A 55 -2.54 1.71 10.19
CA VAL A 55 -1.93 2.54 9.13
C VAL A 55 -2.34 4.01 9.11
N THR A 56 -3.55 4.12 8.59
CA THR A 56 -4.20 5.35 8.21
C THR A 56 -4.72 6.15 9.39
N SER A 57 -4.93 5.53 10.56
CA SER A 57 -5.30 6.29 11.75
C SER A 57 -4.12 7.15 12.24
N LEU A 58 -2.88 6.65 12.13
CA LEU A 58 -1.69 7.45 12.37
C LEU A 58 -1.55 8.59 11.37
N LEU A 59 -1.77 8.28 10.09
CA LEU A 59 -1.78 9.28 9.04
C LEU A 59 -2.77 10.40 9.39
N ASN A 60 -4.00 10.05 9.76
CA ASN A 60 -5.02 11.02 10.18
C ASN A 60 -4.56 11.92 11.31
N HIS A 61 -3.94 11.32 12.32
CA HIS A 61 -3.45 12.05 13.48
C HIS A 61 -2.32 13.03 13.12
N GLU A 62 -1.41 12.63 12.23
CA GLU A 62 -0.33 13.52 11.77
C GLU A 62 -0.86 14.68 10.92
N ILE A 63 -1.89 14.42 10.08
CA ILE A 63 -2.58 15.47 9.31
C ILE A 63 -3.33 16.43 10.24
N GLU A 64 -4.06 15.91 11.23
CA GLU A 64 -4.75 16.74 12.21
C GLU A 64 -3.75 17.66 12.92
N THR A 65 -2.59 17.12 13.32
CA THR A 65 -1.54 17.89 13.98
C THR A 65 -0.92 18.94 13.06
N SER A 66 -0.66 18.61 11.80
CA SER A 66 0.13 19.44 10.88
C SER A 66 -0.70 20.35 9.96
N ALA A 67 -1.99 20.05 9.81
CA ALA A 67 -2.92 20.70 8.89
C ALA A 67 -4.33 20.88 9.48
N SER A 68 -4.45 21.03 10.80
CA SER A 68 -5.73 21.31 11.51
C SER A 68 -6.53 22.47 10.92
N PHE A 69 -5.87 23.45 10.32
CA PHE A 69 -6.53 24.58 9.64
C PHE A 69 -7.31 24.17 8.37
N CYS A 70 -7.04 23.00 7.80
CA CYS A 70 -7.69 22.46 6.60
C CYS A 70 -8.69 21.33 6.90
N VAL A 71 -8.67 20.75 8.10
CA VAL A 71 -9.48 19.57 8.46
C VAL A 71 -10.53 19.95 9.49
N LYS A 72 -11.79 19.97 9.07
CA LYS A 72 -12.91 20.35 9.94
C LYS A 72 -13.33 19.20 10.87
N ASP A 73 -13.37 17.98 10.33
CA ASP A 73 -13.74 16.78 11.08
C ASP A 73 -12.78 15.64 10.68
N PRO A 74 -11.68 15.45 11.42
CA PRO A 74 -10.69 14.43 11.12
C PRO A 74 -11.28 13.02 11.04
N ASN A 75 -12.29 12.71 11.84
CA ASN A 75 -12.88 11.38 11.85
C ASN A 75 -13.79 11.15 10.63
N ALA A 76 -14.58 12.16 10.25
CA ALA A 76 -15.40 12.07 9.05
C ALA A 76 -14.55 12.02 7.77
N ASP A 77 -13.47 12.81 7.71
CA ASP A 77 -12.57 12.84 6.57
C ASP A 77 -11.78 11.53 6.48
N TRP A 78 -11.32 11.00 7.61
CA TRP A 78 -10.71 9.67 7.65
C TRP A 78 -11.65 8.57 7.17
N ASN A 79 -12.89 8.56 7.66
CA ASN A 79 -13.87 7.55 7.28
C ASN A 79 -14.16 7.61 5.77
N LYS A 80 -14.24 8.80 5.19
CA LYS A 80 -14.45 8.94 3.74
C LYS A 80 -13.24 8.51 2.92
N ALA A 81 -12.03 8.83 3.37
CA ALA A 81 -10.81 8.57 2.61
C ALA A 81 -10.25 7.16 2.81
N PHE A 82 -10.54 6.54 3.95
CA PHE A 82 -9.85 5.34 4.38
C PHE A 82 -10.77 4.24 4.95
N ASN A 83 -12.02 4.47 5.35
CA ASN A 83 -12.86 3.37 5.85
C ASN A 83 -13.49 2.58 4.68
N PHE A 84 -12.97 1.37 4.46
CA PHE A 84 -13.41 0.47 3.38
C PHE A 84 -13.94 -0.87 3.89
N SER A 85 -14.40 -0.89 5.14
CA SER A 85 -14.98 -2.09 5.77
C SER A 85 -16.13 -2.73 4.97
N SER A 86 -16.74 -2.01 4.03
CA SER A 86 -17.79 -2.53 3.15
C SER A 86 -17.27 -3.30 1.92
N ASP A 87 -16.01 -3.12 1.52
CA ASP A 87 -15.42 -3.74 0.33
C ASP A 87 -13.89 -3.86 0.52
N LEU A 88 -13.43 -5.09 0.79
CA LEU A 88 -12.01 -5.40 1.02
C LEU A 88 -11.40 -6.23 -0.12
N ASP A 89 -12.09 -6.39 -1.25
CA ASP A 89 -11.62 -7.23 -2.36
C ASP A 89 -10.30 -6.71 -2.94
N PHE A 90 -10.11 -5.40 -2.95
CA PHE A 90 -8.87 -4.76 -3.39
C PHE A 90 -7.68 -5.07 -2.46
N VAL A 91 -7.92 -5.21 -1.14
CA VAL A 91 -6.88 -5.58 -0.17
C VAL A 91 -6.41 -7.00 -0.45
N PHE A 92 -7.34 -7.93 -0.62
CA PHE A 92 -7.01 -9.32 -0.95
C PHE A 92 -6.32 -9.44 -2.30
N SER A 93 -6.80 -8.70 -3.31
CA SER A 93 -6.19 -8.67 -4.65
C SER A 93 -4.75 -8.16 -4.59
N CYS A 94 -4.49 -7.12 -3.80
CA CYS A 94 -3.13 -6.61 -3.59
C CYS A 94 -2.25 -7.59 -2.83
N PHE A 95 -2.75 -8.18 -1.74
CA PHE A 95 -2.05 -9.25 -1.00
C PHE A 95 -1.65 -10.40 -1.92
N ARG A 96 -2.54 -10.78 -2.85
CA ARG A 96 -2.28 -11.84 -3.83
C ARG A 96 -1.23 -11.46 -4.88
N LYS A 97 -1.28 -10.22 -5.39
CA LYS A 97 -0.32 -9.68 -6.36
C LYS A 97 1.09 -9.54 -5.79
N THR A 98 1.16 -9.21 -4.50
CA THR A 98 2.42 -9.03 -3.75
C THR A 98 2.93 -10.33 -3.12
N GLU A 99 2.32 -11.47 -3.45
CA GLU A 99 2.70 -12.78 -2.90
C GLU A 99 2.74 -12.82 -1.36
N GLY A 100 1.91 -11.99 -0.73
CA GLY A 100 1.79 -11.87 0.72
C GLY A 100 2.73 -10.86 1.39
N ASP A 101 3.58 -10.16 0.65
CA ASP A 101 4.51 -9.16 1.20
C ASP A 101 3.95 -7.74 1.28
N MET A 102 2.64 -7.56 1.03
CA MET A 102 1.95 -6.27 1.07
C MET A 102 2.26 -5.44 2.32
N SER A 103 2.20 -6.03 3.52
CA SER A 103 2.47 -5.31 4.78
C SER A 103 3.92 -4.86 4.89
N GLN A 104 4.85 -5.58 4.27
CA GLN A 104 6.25 -5.22 4.17
C GLN A 104 6.49 -3.99 3.30
N ARG A 105 5.49 -3.51 2.56
CA ARG A 105 5.54 -2.32 1.69
C ARG A 105 4.80 -1.13 2.27
N LEU A 106 3.91 -1.33 3.24
CA LEU A 106 3.11 -0.25 3.83
C LEU A 106 4.01 0.74 4.56
N CYS A 107 3.74 2.03 4.42
CA CYS A 107 4.53 3.06 5.09
C CYS A 107 4.46 2.94 6.62
N THR A 108 5.60 3.14 7.27
CA THR A 108 5.65 3.37 8.71
C THR A 108 5.20 4.80 9.06
N ALA A 109 4.98 5.06 10.34
CA ALA A 109 4.67 6.41 10.82
C ALA A 109 5.77 7.43 10.46
N ALA A 110 7.04 7.02 10.46
CA ALA A 110 8.17 7.87 10.10
C ALA A 110 8.12 8.27 8.62
N GLU A 111 7.78 7.32 7.75
CA GLU A 111 7.61 7.54 6.30
C GLU A 111 6.43 8.47 6.00
N ILE A 112 5.30 8.26 6.67
CA ILE A 112 4.12 9.14 6.59
C ILE A 112 4.48 10.58 6.99
N LYS A 113 5.13 10.73 8.14
CA LYS A 113 5.56 12.04 8.65
C LYS A 113 6.53 12.73 7.70
N PHE A 114 7.49 11.97 7.15
CA PHE A 114 8.43 12.47 6.16
C PHE A 114 7.71 13.02 4.92
N TYR A 115 6.76 12.24 4.39
CA TYR A 115 5.96 12.63 3.23
C TYR A 115 5.12 13.88 3.52
N LEU A 116 4.38 13.92 4.63
CA LEU A 116 3.55 15.07 4.97
C LEU A 116 4.35 16.36 5.19
N ASN A 117 5.49 16.27 5.88
CA ASN A 117 6.36 17.42 6.09
C ASN A 117 6.86 17.99 4.76
N SER A 118 7.23 17.14 3.82
CA SER A 118 7.66 17.59 2.50
C SER A 118 6.53 18.30 1.73
N LEU A 119 5.28 17.85 1.83
CA LEU A 119 4.13 18.48 1.19
C LEU A 119 3.87 19.87 1.79
N LEU A 120 3.96 20.01 3.10
CA LEU A 120 3.76 21.29 3.80
C LEU A 120 4.88 22.27 3.52
N GLU A 121 6.13 21.80 3.47
CA GLU A 121 7.30 22.60 3.12
C GLU A 121 7.30 22.99 1.63
N SER A 122 6.84 22.11 0.73
CA SER A 122 6.77 22.39 -0.73
C SER A 122 5.86 23.57 -1.08
N ARG A 123 4.95 23.98 -0.19
CA ARG A 123 4.17 25.22 -0.36
C ARG A 123 5.03 26.48 -0.42
N THR A 124 6.32 26.38 -0.08
CA THR A 124 7.30 27.48 -0.11
C THR A 124 8.35 27.36 -1.22
N SER A 125 8.42 26.23 -1.94
CA SER A 125 9.46 25.97 -2.95
C SER A 125 8.91 25.22 -4.16
N SER A 126 9.26 25.68 -5.37
CA SER A 126 8.71 25.22 -6.66
C SER A 126 9.19 23.82 -7.12
N ALA A 127 9.77 23.02 -6.23
CA ALA A 127 10.30 21.70 -6.55
C ALA A 127 9.36 20.60 -6.03
N ASN A 128 8.75 19.82 -6.93
CA ASN A 128 7.87 18.69 -6.64
C ASN A 128 8.62 17.42 -6.14
N TYR A 129 9.85 17.57 -5.64
CA TYR A 129 10.71 16.45 -5.27
C TYR A 129 10.74 16.31 -3.75
N LEU A 130 10.45 15.11 -3.25
CA LEU A 130 10.70 14.77 -1.85
C LEU A 130 12.16 15.02 -1.50
N LYS A 131 12.43 15.49 -0.28
CA LYS A 131 13.79 15.57 0.25
C LYS A 131 14.46 14.19 0.12
N PRO A 132 15.79 14.12 -0.09
CA PRO A 132 16.50 12.85 -0.04
C PRO A 132 16.27 12.15 1.31
N ASN A 133 16.10 10.84 1.27
CA ASN A 133 15.97 9.99 2.46
C ASN A 133 16.91 8.78 2.36
N LYS A 134 16.84 7.87 3.34
CA LYS A 134 17.71 6.70 3.41
C LYS A 134 17.65 5.82 2.16
N ASN A 135 16.46 5.64 1.57
CA ASN A 135 16.23 4.78 0.41
C ASN A 135 16.42 5.50 -0.93
N CYS A 136 16.04 6.79 -1.00
CA CYS A 136 16.04 7.62 -2.20
C CYS A 136 16.94 8.85 -1.98
N ASN A 137 18.19 8.75 -2.43
CA ASN A 137 19.20 9.81 -2.36
C ASN A 137 20.20 9.69 -3.51
N LEU A 138 21.23 10.52 -3.51
CA LEU A 138 22.25 10.55 -4.57
C LEU A 138 23.05 9.24 -4.73
N ASN A 139 23.15 8.45 -3.65
CA ASN A 139 23.95 7.21 -3.61
C ASN A 139 23.07 5.95 -3.63
N SER A 140 21.77 6.09 -3.41
CA SER A 140 20.80 4.98 -3.37
C SER A 140 19.54 5.41 -4.11
N TRP A 141 19.30 4.78 -5.26
CA TRP A 141 18.09 5.01 -6.05
C TRP A 141 17.56 3.66 -6.55
N VAL A 142 16.56 3.13 -5.85
CA VAL A 142 15.88 1.87 -6.20
C VAL A 142 14.61 2.16 -6.99
N SER A 143 14.05 1.17 -7.69
CA SER A 143 12.83 1.37 -8.48
C SER A 143 11.63 1.86 -7.68
N GLY A 144 11.55 1.60 -6.36
CA GLY A 144 10.51 2.17 -5.51
C GLY A 144 10.64 3.67 -5.25
N CYS A 145 11.74 4.32 -5.65
CA CYS A 145 11.84 5.77 -5.62
C CYS A 145 11.03 6.43 -6.76
N GLU A 146 10.69 5.65 -7.78
CA GLU A 146 9.92 6.10 -8.94
C GLU A 146 8.43 6.19 -8.61
N PRO A 147 7.69 7.11 -9.26
CA PRO A 147 6.27 7.31 -8.98
C PRO A 147 5.44 6.04 -9.23
N GLY A 148 4.55 5.71 -8.29
CA GLY A 148 3.65 4.56 -8.43
C GLY A 148 4.29 3.21 -8.11
N TRP A 149 5.54 3.18 -7.59
CA TRP A 149 6.26 1.96 -7.22
C TRP A 149 6.66 1.95 -5.75
N ALA A 150 6.76 0.75 -5.16
CA ALA A 150 7.23 0.56 -3.80
C ALA A 150 8.11 -0.68 -3.70
N CYS A 151 9.00 -0.68 -2.71
CA CYS A 151 9.86 -1.82 -2.38
C CYS A 151 9.53 -2.35 -0.99
N SER A 152 9.79 -3.64 -0.79
CA SER A 152 9.63 -4.31 0.49
C SER A 152 10.89 -4.12 1.35
N VAL A 153 10.71 -4.22 2.67
CA VAL A 153 11.84 -4.45 3.58
C VAL A 153 12.50 -5.80 3.29
N PRO A 154 13.76 -6.02 3.70
CA PRO A 154 14.41 -7.33 3.60
C PRO A 154 13.56 -8.45 4.23
N THR A 155 13.56 -9.65 3.63
CA THR A 155 12.67 -10.76 3.99
C THR A 155 12.82 -11.27 5.43
N ASP A 156 13.96 -10.99 6.07
CA ASP A 156 14.26 -11.29 7.48
C ASP A 156 13.73 -10.23 8.46
N GLN A 157 13.12 -9.15 7.96
CA GLN A 157 12.63 -8.03 8.75
C GLN A 157 11.13 -7.88 8.65
N GLN A 158 10.50 -7.50 9.76
CA GLN A 158 9.11 -7.05 9.77
C GLN A 158 9.10 -5.58 10.15
N PRO A 159 8.50 -4.69 9.32
CA PRO A 159 8.50 -3.28 9.63
C PRO A 159 7.59 -3.03 10.84
N ASP A 160 8.10 -2.30 11.84
CA ASP A 160 7.22 -1.68 12.83
C ASP A 160 6.53 -0.48 12.19
N LEU A 161 5.30 -0.70 11.72
CA LEU A 161 4.49 0.34 11.11
C LEU A 161 4.17 1.52 12.06
N ARG A 162 4.29 1.34 13.37
CA ARG A 162 4.13 2.42 14.37
C ARG A 162 5.39 3.28 14.52
N ASN A 163 6.55 2.81 14.03
CA ASN A 163 7.81 3.52 14.22
C ASN A 163 7.73 4.89 13.54
N SER A 164 7.79 5.94 14.36
CA SER A 164 7.73 7.35 13.96
C SER A 164 9.08 8.05 13.95
N LYS A 165 10.17 7.32 14.25
CA LYS A 165 11.51 7.86 14.42
C LYS A 165 12.40 7.58 13.22
N GLU A 166 12.34 6.36 12.69
CA GLU A 166 13.28 5.88 11.68
C GLU A 166 12.57 5.31 10.45
N ILE A 167 13.06 5.70 9.27
CA ILE A 167 12.63 5.14 7.99
C ILE A 167 13.39 3.81 7.76
N PRO A 168 12.68 2.68 7.55
CA PRO A 168 13.32 1.40 7.30
C PRO A 168 13.97 1.34 5.91
N ASP A 169 14.90 0.40 5.73
CA ASP A 169 15.43 0.09 4.40
C ASP A 169 14.39 -0.63 3.56
N ARG A 170 14.17 -0.16 2.33
CA ARG A 170 13.21 -0.73 1.37
C ARG A 170 13.86 -0.84 0.01
N THR A 171 14.68 -1.86 -0.14
CA THR A 171 15.57 -2.01 -1.30
C THR A 171 15.33 -3.31 -2.05
N THR A 172 14.32 -4.09 -1.65
CA THR A 172 14.07 -5.44 -2.19
C THR A 172 12.69 -5.56 -2.81
N ASN A 173 12.55 -6.50 -3.75
CA ASN A 173 11.29 -6.86 -4.41
C ASN A 173 10.46 -5.63 -4.89
N CYS A 174 11.07 -4.65 -5.55
CA CYS A 174 10.33 -3.45 -5.97
C CYS A 174 9.28 -3.78 -7.04
N GLN A 175 8.05 -3.28 -6.85
CA GLN A 175 6.92 -3.53 -7.75
C GLN A 175 6.01 -2.30 -7.86
N ALA A 176 5.26 -2.23 -8.96
CA ALA A 176 4.20 -1.25 -9.12
C ALA A 176 3.13 -1.41 -8.03
N CYS A 177 2.59 -0.29 -7.57
CA CYS A 177 1.63 -0.30 -6.49
C CYS A 177 0.24 -0.71 -6.94
N CYS A 178 -0.44 -1.45 -6.06
CA CYS A 178 -1.77 -1.96 -6.31
C CYS A 178 -2.81 -0.84 -6.45
N GLU A 179 -3.91 -1.14 -7.15
CA GLU A 179 -5.14 -0.37 -7.06
C GLU A 179 -5.56 -0.16 -5.59
N GLY A 180 -5.98 1.05 -5.27
CA GLY A 180 -6.34 1.46 -3.90
C GLY A 180 -5.18 1.83 -2.98
N PHE A 181 -3.97 1.80 -3.52
CA PHE A 181 -2.78 2.28 -2.83
C PHE A 181 -2.07 3.32 -3.69
N PHE A 182 -1.47 4.29 -3.02
CA PHE A 182 -0.62 5.29 -3.62
C PHE A 182 0.83 5.10 -3.16
N CYS A 183 1.76 5.39 -4.06
CA CYS A 183 3.19 5.24 -3.85
C CYS A 183 3.90 6.52 -4.32
N PRO A 184 4.18 7.42 -3.38
CA PRO A 184 4.70 8.73 -3.74
C PRO A 184 6.09 8.66 -4.37
N HIS A 185 6.34 9.56 -5.32
CA HIS A 185 7.68 9.72 -5.87
C HIS A 185 8.68 10.09 -4.77
N GLY A 186 9.78 9.33 -4.65
CA GLY A 186 10.84 9.54 -3.67
C GLY A 186 10.62 8.86 -2.31
N ILE A 187 9.53 8.11 -2.12
CA ILE A 187 9.34 7.26 -0.93
C ILE A 187 8.91 5.87 -1.35
N THR A 188 9.65 4.87 -0.89
CA THR A 188 9.57 3.49 -1.36
C THR A 188 8.38 2.69 -0.81
N CYS A 189 7.33 3.33 -0.31
CA CYS A 189 6.27 2.67 0.48
C CYS A 189 4.85 2.98 -0.02
N MET A 190 3.93 2.07 0.30
CA MET A 190 2.50 2.14 -0.03
C MET A 190 1.68 2.79 1.10
N ILE A 191 0.75 3.66 0.75
CA ILE A 191 -0.30 4.16 1.65
C ILE A 191 -1.65 3.97 0.97
N ARG A 192 -2.71 3.70 1.74
CA ARG A 192 -4.07 3.50 1.23
C ARG A 192 -4.71 4.83 0.82
N SER A 193 -5.38 4.94 -0.34
CA SER A 193 -6.37 5.99 -0.69
C SER A 193 -7.13 5.62 -1.98
N TYR A 194 -8.23 6.32 -2.34
CA TYR A 194 -8.96 6.07 -3.62
C TYR A 194 -8.04 6.29 -4.81
N CYS A 195 -7.66 5.22 -5.54
CA CYS A 195 -6.80 5.29 -6.71
C CYS A 195 -7.02 4.06 -7.64
N PRO A 196 -7.56 4.22 -8.86
CA PRO A 196 -7.43 3.16 -9.89
C PRO A 196 -5.97 2.95 -10.30
N LEU A 197 -5.68 1.88 -11.04
CA LEU A 197 -4.37 1.72 -11.69
C LEU A 197 -4.22 2.71 -12.85
N ALA A 198 -3.03 3.28 -13.01
CA ALA A 198 -2.74 4.08 -14.19
C ALA A 198 -2.47 3.22 -15.43
N THR A 199 -2.77 3.79 -16.59
CA THR A 199 -2.55 3.19 -17.90
C THR A 199 -1.47 3.98 -18.65
N LEU A 200 -0.52 3.27 -19.26
CA LEU A 200 0.52 3.90 -20.05
C LEU A 200 -0.05 4.39 -21.38
N ASN A 201 0.04 5.70 -21.61
CA ASN A 201 -0.13 6.27 -22.93
C ASN A 201 1.16 6.01 -23.73
N SER A 202 1.12 5.04 -24.62
CA SER A 202 2.29 4.61 -25.42
C SER A 202 2.82 5.68 -26.37
N THR A 203 2.02 6.73 -26.65
CA THR A 203 2.44 7.84 -27.52
C THR A 203 3.23 8.89 -26.75
N THR A 204 2.83 9.20 -25.52
CA THR A 204 3.45 10.26 -24.71
C THR A 204 4.41 9.72 -23.63
N GLY A 205 4.35 8.43 -23.33
CA GLY A 205 5.09 7.81 -22.22
C GLY A 205 4.54 8.14 -20.83
N VAL A 206 3.32 8.67 -20.76
CA VAL A 206 2.68 9.17 -19.51
C VAL A 206 1.70 8.14 -18.94
N CYS A 207 1.70 7.98 -17.62
CA CYS A 207 0.78 7.14 -16.87
C CYS A 207 -0.48 7.92 -16.48
N GLU A 208 -1.58 7.70 -17.19
CA GLU A 208 -2.87 8.37 -16.96
C GLU A 208 -3.71 7.59 -15.94
N PRO A 209 -4.41 8.25 -14.99
CA PRO A 209 -4.67 9.69 -14.92
C PRO A 209 -3.64 10.49 -14.12
N TYR A 210 -2.60 9.87 -13.56
CA TYR A 210 -1.67 10.49 -12.60
C TYR A 210 -0.52 11.30 -13.20
N LEU A 211 -0.47 11.36 -14.52
CA LEU A 211 0.41 12.21 -15.33
C LEU A 211 1.93 12.11 -15.06
N TYR A 212 2.40 11.07 -14.38
CA TYR A 212 3.83 10.79 -14.25
C TYR A 212 4.37 10.01 -15.44
N GLN A 213 5.66 10.18 -15.74
CA GLN A 213 6.35 9.44 -16.80
C GLN A 213 7.11 8.26 -16.21
N LEU A 214 7.24 7.20 -17.00
CA LEU A 214 8.13 6.09 -16.64
C LEU A 214 9.59 6.51 -16.75
N PRO A 215 10.47 6.02 -15.84
CA PRO A 215 11.88 6.32 -15.91
C PRO A 215 12.50 5.81 -17.22
N PRO A 216 13.38 6.61 -17.87
CA PRO A 216 14.02 6.18 -19.11
C PRO A 216 14.90 4.96 -18.88
N LEU A 217 14.97 4.09 -19.90
CA LEU A 217 15.82 2.89 -19.92
C LEU A 217 15.50 1.82 -18.86
N GLN A 218 14.31 1.86 -18.24
CA GLN A 218 13.83 0.82 -17.33
C GLN A 218 12.66 0.04 -17.95
N PRO A 219 12.91 -0.98 -18.79
CA PRO A 219 11.85 -1.68 -19.53
C PRO A 219 10.90 -2.49 -18.63
N ASN A 220 11.34 -2.82 -17.40
CA ASN A 220 10.50 -3.54 -16.42
C ASN A 220 9.58 -2.59 -15.63
N HIS A 221 9.73 -1.28 -15.80
CA HIS A 221 8.90 -0.29 -15.11
C HIS A 221 7.55 -0.16 -15.79
N THR A 222 6.47 -0.15 -15.00
CA THR A 222 5.09 -0.08 -15.49
C THR A 222 4.33 1.01 -14.75
N CYS A 223 3.20 1.45 -15.28
CA CYS A 223 2.31 2.32 -14.52
C CYS A 223 1.74 1.56 -13.31
N GLY A 224 1.77 2.19 -12.14
CA GLY A 224 1.17 1.68 -10.90
C GLY A 224 0.01 2.56 -10.42
N GLY A 225 -0.19 2.62 -9.12
CA GLY A 225 -1.15 3.53 -8.47
C GLY A 225 -0.74 5.02 -8.55
N ALA A 226 -1.43 5.86 -7.78
CA ALA A 226 -1.13 7.29 -7.73
C ALA A 226 0.25 7.57 -7.09
N ASN A 227 0.87 8.68 -7.51
CA ASN A 227 2.21 9.11 -7.10
C ASN A 227 2.23 10.37 -6.22
N ILE A 228 1.09 10.99 -6.00
CA ILE A 228 0.98 12.19 -5.16
C ILE A 228 -0.32 12.09 -4.37
N TRP A 229 -0.32 12.66 -3.17
CA TRP A 229 -1.54 13.05 -2.50
C TRP A 229 -1.71 14.56 -2.68
N ALA A 230 -2.79 14.94 -3.36
CA ALA A 230 -3.09 16.32 -3.67
C ALA A 230 -4.48 16.71 -3.17
N ASP A 231 -4.63 17.98 -2.82
CA ASP A 231 -5.95 18.57 -2.74
C ASP A 231 -6.48 18.85 -4.16
N ILE A 232 -7.78 19.02 -4.32
CA ILE A 232 -8.41 19.20 -5.63
C ILE A 232 -7.88 20.41 -6.42
N SER A 233 -7.32 21.43 -5.74
CA SER A 233 -6.73 22.59 -6.38
C SER A 233 -5.28 22.35 -6.84
N SER A 234 -4.56 21.42 -6.22
CA SER A 234 -3.20 21.04 -6.63
C SER A 234 -3.17 19.91 -7.65
N SER A 235 -4.12 18.97 -7.62
CA SER A 235 -4.33 18.00 -8.69
C SER A 235 -5.75 17.42 -8.66
N SER A 236 -6.38 17.33 -9.83
CA SER A 236 -7.67 16.67 -10.01
C SER A 236 -7.56 15.17 -10.33
N GLU A 237 -6.35 14.64 -10.43
CA GLU A 237 -6.04 13.30 -10.98
C GLU A 237 -6.53 12.16 -10.08
N MET A 238 -6.64 12.41 -8.78
CA MET A 238 -7.12 11.44 -7.79
C MET A 238 -8.62 11.52 -7.53
N PHE A 239 -9.30 12.52 -8.07
CA PHE A 239 -10.71 12.77 -7.76
C PHE A 239 -11.61 12.28 -8.89
N CYS A 240 -12.74 11.66 -8.52
CA CYS A 240 -13.80 11.37 -9.48
C CYS A 240 -14.15 12.63 -10.27
N SER A 241 -14.11 12.57 -11.60
CA SER A 241 -14.45 13.72 -12.44
C SER A 241 -15.89 14.19 -12.20
N ALA A 242 -16.15 15.47 -12.41
CA ALA A 242 -17.51 16.02 -12.37
C ALA A 242 -18.49 15.21 -13.25
N GLY A 243 -19.73 15.08 -12.78
CA GLY A 243 -20.76 14.24 -13.39
C GLY A 243 -20.63 12.74 -13.06
N SER A 244 -19.68 12.34 -12.21
CA SER A 244 -19.55 10.98 -11.69
C SER A 244 -19.24 10.99 -10.19
N TYR A 245 -19.51 9.88 -9.52
CA TYR A 245 -19.11 9.63 -8.15
C TYR A 245 -18.38 8.29 -8.03
N CYS A 246 -17.52 8.19 -7.02
CA CYS A 246 -16.68 7.04 -6.78
C CYS A 246 -17.28 6.21 -5.64
N SER A 247 -18.06 5.18 -5.98
CA SER A 247 -18.79 4.38 -4.99
C SER A 247 -17.90 3.43 -4.18
N THR A 248 -16.79 3.01 -4.77
CA THR A 248 -15.71 2.24 -4.13
C THR A 248 -14.37 2.82 -4.56
N ILE A 249 -13.24 2.28 -4.07
CA ILE A 249 -11.86 2.73 -4.36
C ILE A 249 -11.49 2.67 -5.85
N THR A 250 -12.12 1.78 -6.60
CA THR A 250 -11.79 1.51 -8.00
C THR A 250 -12.97 1.76 -8.93
N LYS A 251 -14.18 1.96 -8.39
CA LYS A 251 -15.40 2.07 -9.17
C LYS A 251 -15.88 3.51 -9.29
N LYS A 252 -15.92 3.99 -10.52
CA LYS A 252 -16.54 5.25 -10.93
C LYS A 252 -17.92 4.98 -11.52
N VAL A 253 -18.92 5.75 -11.08
CA VAL A 253 -20.31 5.64 -11.50
C VAL A 253 -20.80 6.99 -12.02
N PRO A 254 -21.34 7.08 -13.26
CA PRO A 254 -21.92 8.32 -13.76
C PRO A 254 -23.17 8.69 -12.96
N CYS A 255 -23.43 9.98 -12.79
CA CYS A 255 -24.60 10.44 -12.05
C CYS A 255 -25.84 10.35 -12.92
N SER A 256 -26.95 9.96 -12.30
CA SER A 256 -28.23 9.77 -12.94
C SER A 256 -28.73 11.07 -13.55
N SER A 257 -29.54 10.97 -14.59
CA SER A 257 -30.15 12.13 -15.24
C SER A 257 -30.88 13.01 -14.21
N GLY A 258 -30.62 14.33 -14.24
CA GLY A 258 -31.16 15.29 -13.27
C GLY A 258 -30.29 15.49 -12.02
N HIS A 259 -29.22 14.72 -11.84
CA HIS A 259 -28.26 14.89 -10.75
C HIS A 259 -26.91 15.42 -11.25
N TYR A 260 -26.26 16.24 -10.42
CA TYR A 260 -24.90 16.71 -10.67
C TYR A 260 -23.99 16.35 -9.52
N CYS A 261 -23.02 15.48 -9.79
CA CYS A 261 -21.95 15.18 -8.84
C CYS A 261 -20.77 16.11 -9.09
N ARG A 262 -20.34 16.78 -8.03
CA ARG A 262 -19.14 17.61 -8.06
C ARG A 262 -17.92 16.69 -8.14
N THR A 263 -16.82 17.20 -8.69
CA THR A 263 -15.54 16.50 -8.66
C THR A 263 -15.21 16.05 -7.22
N GLY A 264 -14.80 14.79 -7.06
CA GLY A 264 -14.52 14.19 -5.76
C GLY A 264 -15.73 13.64 -5.01
N SER A 265 -16.93 13.62 -5.61
CA SER A 265 -18.10 12.95 -5.02
C SER A 265 -17.85 11.45 -4.79
N THR A 266 -18.21 10.93 -3.60
CA THR A 266 -18.19 9.49 -3.27
C THR A 266 -19.59 8.86 -3.29
N SER A 267 -20.63 9.68 -3.39
CA SER A 267 -22.01 9.27 -3.58
C SER A 267 -22.74 10.27 -4.47
N GLU A 268 -23.80 9.81 -5.14
CA GLU A 268 -24.65 10.67 -5.96
C GLU A 268 -25.40 11.71 -5.10
N GLN A 269 -25.94 11.27 -3.97
CA GLN A 269 -26.63 12.13 -3.03
C GLN A 269 -25.68 12.57 -1.92
N ARG A 270 -25.69 13.88 -1.62
CA ARG A 270 -24.96 14.43 -0.48
C ARG A 270 -25.70 14.02 0.80
N LYS A 271 -25.16 13.08 1.57
CA LYS A 271 -25.63 12.85 2.95
C LYS A 271 -25.27 14.08 3.77
N ILE A 272 -26.27 14.81 4.26
CA ILE A 272 -26.08 15.87 5.24
C ILE A 272 -25.88 15.14 6.57
N SER A 273 -24.63 15.05 7.02
CA SER A 273 -24.26 14.63 8.38
C SER A 273 -24.11 15.85 9.27
#